data_AF-A0A4Q3HM87-F1
#
_entry.id   AF-A0A4Q3HM87-F1
#
_cell.length_a   1.000
_cell.length_b   1.000
_cell.length_c   1.000
_cell.angle_alpha   90.00
_cell.angle_beta   90.00
_cell.angle_gamma   90.00
#
_symmetry.space_group_name_H-M   'P 1'
#
loop_
_entity.id
_entity.type
_entity.pdbx_description
1 polymer ?
#
loop_
_entity_poly.entity_id
_entity_poly.type
_entity_poly.pdbx_seq_one_letter_code
_entity_poly.pdbx_strand_id
1 'polypeptide(L)'
;FVADFVGFENIFALEGGGLKTDNGSVPLSVAPGLEAPKAAGLAWRPRMVTLGTGPFRGTVRGTSFAGHSREYLLDSALGPIKAEVDASEPVHVSGSDLSFDLPVHKAAQLSRIA
;
A
#
# COMPACT_ATOMS: atom_id res chain seq x y z
N PHE A 1 3.07 -13.96 21.35
CA PHE A 1 2.51 -14.06 19.99
C PHE A 1 2.93 -12.83 19.20
N VAL A 2 4.02 -12.92 18.42
CA VAL A 2 4.44 -11.88 17.46
C VAL A 2 5.11 -12.64 16.31
N ALA A 3 4.37 -12.90 15.23
CA ALA A 3 4.93 -13.55 14.03
C ALA A 3 4.09 -13.34 12.75
N ASP A 4 2.78 -13.10 12.86
CA ASP A 4 1.90 -13.24 11.67
C ASP A 4 2.05 -12.11 10.61
N PHE A 5 2.77 -11.02 10.91
CA PHE A 5 2.87 -9.85 10.03
C PHE A 5 4.30 -9.40 9.69
N VAL A 6 5.33 -10.21 9.99
CA VAL A 6 6.71 -9.83 9.69
C VAL A 6 6.89 -9.59 8.19
N GLY A 7 7.07 -8.33 7.80
CA GLY A 7 7.26 -7.88 6.42
C GLY A 7 6.01 -7.41 5.67
N PHE A 8 4.84 -7.36 6.33
CA PHE A 8 3.68 -6.58 5.87
C PHE A 8 3.66 -5.25 6.62
N GLU A 9 3.59 -4.14 5.89
CA GLU A 9 3.71 -2.81 6.50
C GLU A 9 2.58 -1.88 6.10
N ASN A 10 1.88 -2.16 5.00
CA ASN A 10 0.68 -1.43 4.60
C ASN A 10 -0.53 -2.29 4.96
N ILE A 11 -1.15 -2.03 6.12
CA ILE A 11 -2.26 -2.84 6.66
C ILE A 11 -3.47 -1.94 6.86
N PHE A 12 -4.61 -2.36 6.32
CA PHE A 12 -5.86 -1.60 6.36
C PHE A 12 -7.02 -2.51 6.76
N ALA A 13 -7.86 -2.02 7.68
CA ALA A 13 -9.16 -2.66 7.92
C ALA A 13 -10.10 -2.44 6.74
N LEU A 14 -11.01 -3.39 6.50
CA LEU A 14 -12.10 -3.21 5.55
C LEU A 14 -13.35 -2.72 6.27
N GLU A 15 -13.94 -1.63 5.77
CA GLU A 15 -15.19 -1.07 6.29
C GLU A 15 -16.07 -0.61 5.11
N GLY A 16 -17.27 -1.19 4.99
CA GLY A 16 -18.20 -0.86 3.91
C GLY A 16 -17.69 -1.17 2.49
N GLY A 17 -16.78 -2.13 2.34
CA GLY A 17 -16.15 -2.45 1.05
C GLY A 17 -15.00 -1.51 0.63
N GLY A 18 -14.59 -0.59 1.51
CA GLY A 18 -13.43 0.28 1.33
C GLY A 18 -12.32 0.02 2.35
N LEU A 19 -11.16 0.62 2.12
CA LEU A 19 -10.08 0.70 3.10
C LEU A 19 -10.46 1.73 4.15
N LYS A 20 -10.50 1.32 5.41
CA LYS A 20 -10.61 2.24 6.53
C LYS A 20 -9.27 2.97 6.72
N THR A 21 -9.33 4.29 6.77
CA THR A 21 -8.19 5.19 7.03
C THR A 21 -8.57 6.14 8.16
N ASP A 22 -7.59 6.87 8.69
CA ASP A 22 -7.85 7.88 9.74
C ASP A 22 -8.74 9.03 9.23
N ASN A 23 -8.79 9.23 7.90
CA ASN A 23 -9.56 10.28 7.25
C ASN A 23 -10.93 9.79 6.70
N GLY A 24 -11.31 8.55 6.98
CA GLY A 24 -12.57 7.95 6.53
C GLY A 24 -12.39 6.65 5.75
N SER A 25 -13.39 6.25 4.97
CA SER A 25 -13.30 5.05 4.12
C SER A 25 -12.97 5.45 2.69
N VAL A 26 -11.95 4.82 2.12
CA VAL A 26 -11.56 5.00 0.71
C VAL A 26 -12.00 3.78 -0.10
N PRO A 27 -12.79 3.94 -1.17
CA PRO A 27 -13.27 2.82 -1.97
C PRO A 27 -12.12 1.99 -2.55
N LEU A 28 -12.22 0.68 -2.41
CA LEU A 28 -11.32 -0.26 -3.10
C LEU A 28 -11.71 -0.37 -4.56
N SER A 29 -10.75 -0.10 -5.44
CA SER A 29 -10.88 -0.46 -6.85
C SER A 29 -10.66 -1.96 -7.01
N VAL A 30 -11.76 -2.70 -7.08
CA VAL A 30 -11.78 -4.13 -7.43
C VAL A 30 -12.04 -4.23 -8.93
N ALA A 31 -11.34 -5.12 -9.64
CA ALA A 31 -11.54 -5.27 -11.07
C ALA A 31 -13.00 -5.66 -11.39
N PRO A 32 -13.58 -5.17 -12.51
CA PRO A 32 -14.95 -5.48 -12.87
C PRO A 32 -15.22 -7.00 -12.90
N GLY A 33 -16.31 -7.42 -12.26
CA GLY A 33 -16.70 -8.84 -12.19
C GLY A 33 -16.07 -9.64 -11.05
N LEU A 34 -15.22 -9.02 -10.20
CA LEU A 34 -14.71 -9.64 -8.98
C LEU A 34 -15.47 -9.11 -7.75
N GLU A 35 -15.80 -10.02 -6.82
CA GLU A 35 -16.36 -9.63 -5.53
C GLU A 35 -15.32 -8.91 -4.67
N ALA A 36 -15.76 -7.95 -3.85
CA ALA A 36 -14.92 -7.37 -2.83
C ALA A 36 -14.46 -8.46 -1.84
N PRO A 37 -13.20 -8.42 -1.35
CA PRO A 37 -12.70 -9.43 -0.42
C PRO A 37 -13.56 -9.51 0.86
N LYS A 38 -13.99 -10.71 1.22
CA LYS A 38 -14.68 -10.99 2.50
C LYS A 38 -13.64 -11.22 3.60
N ALA A 39 -12.92 -10.16 3.95
CA ALA A 39 -11.85 -10.18 4.95
C ALA A 39 -12.08 -9.06 5.99
N ALA A 40 -11.48 -9.20 7.18
CA ALA A 40 -11.47 -8.12 8.16
C ALA A 40 -10.51 -6.99 7.75
N GLY A 41 -9.51 -7.31 6.94
CA GLY A 41 -8.53 -6.37 6.44
C GLY A 41 -7.71 -6.90 5.28
N LEU A 42 -6.92 -6.00 4.70
CA LEU A 42 -5.96 -6.30 3.64
C LEU A 42 -4.58 -5.80 4.03
N ALA A 43 -3.55 -6.56 3.65
CA ALA A 43 -2.17 -6.22 3.91
C ALA A 43 -1.29 -6.38 2.66
N TRP A 44 -0.40 -5.41 2.45
CA TRP A 44 0.60 -5.44 1.39
C TRP A 44 2.00 -5.35 1.99
N ARG A 45 2.91 -6.15 1.43
CA ARG A 45 4.36 -5.95 1.62
C ARG A 45 4.80 -4.74 0.80
N PRO A 46 5.85 -3.99 1.18
CA PRO A 46 6.30 -2.82 0.41
C PRO A 46 6.47 -3.08 -1.09
N ARG A 47 7.09 -4.21 -1.46
CA ARG A 47 7.27 -4.63 -2.87
C ARG A 47 5.99 -4.92 -3.66
N MET A 48 4.82 -4.93 -3.01
CA MET A 48 3.53 -5.18 -3.67
C MET A 48 2.82 -3.88 -4.04
N VAL A 49 3.32 -2.73 -3.59
CA VAL A 49 2.86 -1.40 -3.98
C VAL A 49 3.40 -1.07 -5.37
N THR A 50 2.53 -0.63 -6.27
CA THR A 50 2.96 -0.15 -7.60
C THR A 50 3.19 1.35 -7.53
N LEU A 51 4.37 1.84 -7.94
CA LEU A 51 4.68 3.27 -8.01
C LEU A 51 4.55 3.82 -9.43
N GLY A 52 4.28 5.11 -9.55
CA GLY A 52 4.17 5.84 -10.81
C GLY A 52 2.83 5.70 -11.53
N THR A 53 1.97 4.78 -11.12
CA THR A 53 0.65 4.52 -11.71
C THR A 53 -0.35 4.13 -10.63
N GLY A 54 -1.64 4.27 -10.92
CA GLY A 54 -2.72 3.89 -10.00
C GLY A 54 -3.61 5.06 -9.59
N PRO A 55 -4.68 4.77 -8.84
CA PRO A 55 -5.70 5.75 -8.47
C PRO A 55 -5.32 6.59 -7.26
N PHE A 56 -4.33 6.17 -6.47
CA PHE A 56 -3.92 6.86 -5.25
C PHE A 56 -2.79 7.83 -5.53
N ARG A 57 -2.66 8.82 -4.64
CA ARG A 57 -1.62 9.85 -4.72
C ARG A 57 -1.01 10.07 -3.36
N GLY A 58 0.31 10.20 -3.32
CA GLY A 58 1.04 10.55 -2.11
C GLY A 58 2.27 11.38 -2.42
N THR A 59 2.80 12.06 -1.42
CA THR A 59 4.02 12.85 -1.52
C THR A 59 5.20 12.03 -0.98
N VAL A 60 6.29 11.95 -1.73
CA VAL A 60 7.50 11.23 -1.30
C VAL A 60 8.12 11.93 -0.10
N ARG A 61 8.08 11.30 1.08
CA ARG A 61 8.67 11.85 2.31
C ARG A 61 10.16 11.57 2.42
N GLY A 62 10.59 10.42 1.92
CA GLY A 62 11.98 10.00 1.97
C GLY A 62 12.20 8.71 1.21
N THR A 63 13.48 8.46 0.93
CA THR A 63 13.94 7.27 0.23
C THR A 63 15.10 6.64 0.99
N SER A 64 15.25 5.33 0.87
CA SER A 64 16.40 4.59 1.43
C SER A 64 16.83 3.51 0.44
N PHE A 65 18.11 3.18 0.46
CA PHE A 65 18.68 2.14 -0.39
C PHE A 65 19.07 0.93 0.45
N ALA A 66 18.63 -0.25 0.03
CA ALA A 66 18.92 -1.52 0.68
C ALA A 66 19.45 -2.52 -0.36
N GLY A 67 20.75 -2.42 -0.64
CA GLY A 67 21.41 -3.25 -1.64
C GLY A 67 20.84 -3.01 -3.04
N HIS A 68 19.99 -3.92 -3.52
CA HIS A 68 19.42 -3.90 -4.86
C HIS A 68 18.02 -3.27 -4.91
N SER A 69 17.45 -2.90 -3.77
CA SER A 69 16.14 -2.25 -3.71
C SER A 69 16.22 -0.83 -3.17
N ARG A 70 15.21 -0.05 -3.54
CA ARG A 70 14.95 1.29 -3.03
C ARG A 70 13.61 1.29 -2.33
N GLU A 71 13.62 1.71 -1.08
CA GLU A 71 12.44 1.87 -0.26
C GLU A 71 11.98 3.33 -0.29
N TYR A 72 10.68 3.53 -0.33
CA TYR A 72 10.01 4.82 -0.30
C TYR A 72 9.02 4.86 0.85
N LEU A 73 8.97 6.01 1.52
CA LEU A 73 7.87 6.37 2.40
C LEU A 73 7.06 7.50 1.74
N LEU A 74 5.78 7.26 1.52
CA LEU A 74 4.83 8.23 0.99
C LEU A 74 3.89 8.71 2.09
N ASP A 75 3.57 9.99 2.08
CA ASP A 75 2.47 10.57 2.86
C ASP A 75 1.25 10.70 1.94
N SER A 76 0.10 10.16 2.34
CA SER A 76 -1.07 10.05 1.47
C SER A 76 -2.39 10.19 2.23
N ALA A 77 -3.50 10.36 1.51
CA ALA A 77 -4.83 10.35 2.11
C ALA A 77 -5.19 9.00 2.79
N LEU A 78 -4.50 7.91 2.43
CA LEU A 78 -4.62 6.61 3.08
C LEU A 78 -3.86 6.55 4.41
N GLY A 79 -3.00 7.53 4.70
CA GLY A 79 -1.95 7.45 5.70
C GLY A 79 -0.59 7.16 5.07
N PRO A 80 0.44 6.86 5.89
CA PRO A 80 1.78 6.54 5.39
C PRO A 80 1.79 5.24 4.59
N ILE A 81 2.41 5.26 3.41
CA ILE A 81 2.58 4.08 2.55
C ILE A 81 4.06 3.78 2.38
N LYS A 82 4.45 2.54 2.66
CA LYS A 82 5.78 2.03 2.37
C LYS A 82 5.79 1.26 1.07
N ALA A 83 6.70 1.61 0.17
CA ALA A 83 6.87 0.93 -1.11
C ALA A 83 8.34 0.51 -1.29
N GLU A 84 8.56 -0.56 -2.04
CA GLU A 84 9.88 -1.05 -2.39
C GLU A 84 9.92 -1.37 -3.87
N VAL A 85 10.95 -0.89 -4.57
CA VAL A 85 11.18 -1.15 -6.00
C VAL A 85 12.63 -1.52 -6.23
N ASP A 86 12.95 -2.06 -7.40
CA ASP A 86 14.34 -2.29 -7.79
C ASP A 86 15.11 -0.96 -7.87
N ALA A 87 16.37 -0.95 -7.44
CA ALA A 87 17.18 0.26 -7.41
C ALA A 87 17.51 0.80 -8.82
N SER A 88 17.34 -0.01 -9.88
CA SER A 88 17.48 0.41 -11.27
C SER A 88 16.27 1.20 -11.81
N GLU A 89 15.12 1.15 -11.13
CA GLU A 89 13.93 1.93 -11.51
C GLU A 89 14.18 3.45 -11.37
N PRO A 90 13.49 4.27 -12.19
CA PRO A 90 13.58 5.72 -12.09
C PRO A 90 13.39 6.25 -10.67
N VAL A 91 14.21 7.24 -10.30
CA VAL A 91 14.16 7.83 -8.96
C VAL A 91 12.95 8.76 -8.84
N HIS A 92 12.16 8.58 -7.79
CA HIS A 92 11.16 9.56 -7.38
C HIS A 92 11.75 10.50 -6.34
N VAL A 93 11.67 11.80 -6.60
CA VAL A 93 12.35 12.84 -5.81
C VAL A 93 11.56 13.10 -4.52
N SER A 94 12.26 13.30 -3.40
CA SER A 94 11.61 13.70 -2.15
C SER A 94 10.85 15.02 -2.31
N GLY A 95 9.66 15.11 -1.71
CA GLY A 95 8.74 16.25 -1.85
C GLY A 95 7.89 16.22 -3.13
N SER A 96 8.12 15.29 -4.06
CA SER A 96 7.29 15.18 -5.27
C SER A 96 6.01 14.38 -5.02
N ASP A 97 4.94 14.76 -5.74
CA ASP A 97 3.72 13.95 -5.83
C ASP A 97 3.95 12.74 -6.71
N LEU A 98 3.51 11.58 -6.23
CA LEU A 98 3.65 10.30 -6.91
C LEU A 98 2.32 9.56 -6.87
N SER A 99 1.88 9.09 -8.03
CA SER A 99 0.77 8.15 -8.13
C SER A 99 1.21 6.76 -7.69
N PHE A 100 0.33 6.01 -7.03
CA PHE A 100 0.58 4.63 -6.65
C PHE A 100 -0.70 3.79 -6.66
N ASP A 101 -0.52 2.47 -6.64
CA ASP A 101 -1.61 1.49 -6.55
C ASP A 101 -1.36 0.49 -5.43
N LEU A 102 -2.47 -0.03 -4.89
CA LEU A 102 -2.52 -1.15 -3.95
C LEU A 102 -3.34 -2.27 -4.56
N PRO A 103 -2.75 -3.08 -5.48
CA PRO A 103 -3.52 -4.06 -6.23
C PRO A 103 -4.10 -5.12 -5.30
N VAL A 104 -5.43 -5.21 -5.25
CA VAL A 104 -6.16 -6.09 -4.31
C VAL A 104 -5.76 -7.55 -4.47
N HIS A 105 -5.49 -8.00 -5.70
CA HIS A 105 -5.07 -9.37 -6.00
C HIS A 105 -3.67 -9.73 -5.45
N LYS A 106 -2.85 -8.74 -5.07
CA LYS A 106 -1.54 -8.95 -4.41
C LYS A 106 -1.65 -8.91 -2.88
N ALA A 107 -2.79 -8.48 -2.34
CA ALA A 107 -2.99 -8.32 -0.92
C ALA A 107 -3.13 -9.66 -0.20
N ALA A 108 -2.56 -9.77 0.99
CA ALA A 108 -2.95 -10.80 1.94
C ALA A 108 -4.29 -10.42 2.57
N GLN A 109 -5.23 -11.37 2.61
CA GLN A 109 -6.51 -11.22 3.30
C GLN A 109 -6.33 -11.56 4.78
N LEU A 110 -6.76 -10.65 5.65
CA LEU A 110 -6.64 -10.81 7.09
C LEU A 110 -7.98 -11.21 7.71
N SER A 111 -7.96 -12.23 8.57
CA SER A 111 -9.14 -12.66 9.33
C SER A 111 -9.45 -11.75 10.53
N ARG A 112 -8.47 -10.92 10.94
CA ARG A 112 -8.58 -9.93 12.02
C ARG A 112 -7.59 -8.78 11.77
N ILE A 113 -7.96 -7.57 12.21
CA ILE A 113 -7.03 -6.44 12.34
C ILE A 113 -6.65 -6.33 13.82
N ALA A 114 -5.36 -6.10 14.08
CA ALA A 114 -4.80 -5.98 15.42
C ALA A 114 -5.10 -4.62 16.05
#